data_AF-A0A8T5DPD1-F1
#
_entry.id   AF-A0A8T5DPD1-F1
#
_cell.length_a   1.000
_cell.length_b   1.000
_cell.length_c   1.000
_cell.angle_alpha   90.00
_cell.angle_beta   90.00
_cell.angle_gamma   90.00
#
_symmetry.space_group_name_H-M   'P 1'
#
loop_
_entity.id
_entity.type
_entity.pdbx_description
1 polymer ?
#
loop_
_entity_poly.entity_id
_entity_poly.type
_entity_poly.pdbx_seq_one_letter_code
_entity_poly.pdbx_strand_id
1 'polypeptide(L)'
;MVEQKMNMPLPGQMPMGMPMNMPLPGQMPQMPTKEDLDPEAAEKFYKANKKNIDKFKAEAMKASKKFIGMSVLPPRKDKKELIDIMLLTDDSHLKIHEKFKFREDMMKKLQEVAAKVDKNIIPDVVILEELWQNCYDGKYDLVQLISAGHHIFDKGMLAAIKISLVHKSMVLKKFEKYIVSYVLAGSLVQGRATEKSDIDVCIIIDDTDVKKMTRVELREKLRAIILGMGTEAGMITGIKNKINIQVWILTDFWDGVKEANPVYFTFLRDGIPFFDKGTFMPLKMLLKMGKVKPSQESIDLHMNSGEQMLKRMQFKINEMGMEDMFWATLNPSQAALMLYGLPPPTPKETPELLRDIFVKKEKLLEDEYVKILEKIIKTRKDMEHNPKLDLSGKELDDLMKGARKYLERIKKLFEQIQQENEKDSVAKVYEDVLDSMRDALKLDGIENIKDEDVEMKFKNNLITTGKISQKALRIFKELSKAKADYEKNKLTKAEVEKVKREVPQLMRAIMDYVNRARGKEIAKTKIRIKHGDKFAEVTLLGDKAFIVDDIDAKTKEIKVAKINKDGSISGEKKATLAELEKALVDMKIPEKVFIKQPIFDDLKKRYGSESEVLITF
;
A
#
# COMPACT_ATOMS: atom_id res chain seq x y z
N MET A 1 46.04 17.66 63.82
CA MET A 1 46.04 16.60 64.88
C MET A 1 45.03 15.56 64.42
N VAL A 2 45.36 14.34 64.00
CA VAL A 2 46.49 13.44 64.30
C VAL A 2 46.88 12.72 63.00
N GLU A 3 48.15 12.80 62.60
CA GLU A 3 48.74 11.93 61.59
C GLU A 3 49.03 10.57 62.23
N GLN A 4 48.45 9.49 61.72
CA GLN A 4 48.93 8.13 61.98
C GLN A 4 49.73 7.65 60.78
N LYS A 5 51.06 7.69 60.93
CA LYS A 5 52.02 6.97 60.08
C LYS A 5 51.81 5.46 60.28
N MET A 6 51.44 4.75 59.21
CA MET A 6 51.74 3.31 59.10
C MET A 6 53.05 3.16 58.34
N ASN A 7 54.05 2.58 59.01
CA ASN A 7 55.31 2.12 58.43
C ASN A 7 55.02 1.09 57.32
N MET A 8 55.38 1.42 56.08
CA MET A 8 55.63 0.40 55.07
C MET A 8 57.06 -0.15 55.26
N PRO A 9 57.28 -1.48 55.21
CA PRO A 9 58.63 -2.02 55.13
C PRO A 9 59.24 -1.71 53.75
N LEU A 10 60.55 -1.47 53.72
CA LEU A 10 61.32 -1.24 52.49
C LEU A 10 61.25 -2.47 51.56
N PRO A 11 61.30 -2.29 50.22
CA PRO A 11 61.27 -3.41 49.28
C PRO A 11 62.60 -4.17 49.32
N GLY A 12 62.60 -5.47 49.64
CA GLY A 12 63.78 -6.31 49.42
C GLY A 12 64.08 -7.51 50.33
N GLN A 13 63.14 -8.02 51.15
CA GLN A 13 63.39 -9.27 51.88
C GLN A 13 62.26 -10.29 51.66
N MET A 14 62.59 -11.38 50.98
CA MET A 14 61.73 -12.55 50.77
C MET A 14 61.81 -13.50 51.99
N PRO A 15 60.68 -13.98 52.55
CA PRO A 15 60.67 -15.22 53.30
C PRO A 15 60.76 -16.39 52.31
N MET A 16 61.75 -17.27 52.48
CA MET A 16 61.94 -18.45 51.64
C MET A 16 60.83 -19.48 51.85
N GLY A 17 60.26 -19.98 50.74
CA GLY A 17 59.50 -21.24 50.71
C GLY A 17 58.13 -21.20 50.02
N MET A 18 58.06 -20.92 48.71
CA MET A 18 56.91 -21.30 47.87
C MET A 18 57.36 -21.67 46.44
N PRO A 19 56.71 -22.65 45.79
CA PRO A 19 57.10 -23.16 44.47
C PRO A 19 56.92 -22.13 43.35
N MET A 20 57.94 -22.00 42.48
CA MET A 20 57.96 -21.13 41.31
C MET A 20 56.97 -21.59 40.23
N ASN A 21 55.72 -21.08 40.24
CA ASN A 21 54.90 -20.79 39.04
C ASN A 21 53.46 -20.27 39.33
N MET A 22 53.27 -19.37 40.30
CA MET A 22 52.04 -18.57 40.37
C MET A 22 52.39 -17.07 40.35
N PRO A 23 51.64 -16.22 39.62
CA PRO A 23 51.79 -14.77 39.75
C PRO A 23 51.37 -14.33 41.15
N LEU A 24 52.20 -13.51 41.80
CA LEU A 24 51.88 -12.88 43.09
C LEU A 24 50.69 -11.90 42.95
N PRO A 25 49.90 -11.67 44.03
CA PRO A 25 48.80 -10.70 44.01
C PRO A 25 49.34 -9.29 43.73
N GLY A 26 48.99 -8.71 42.58
CA GLY A 26 49.40 -7.36 42.18
C GLY A 26 50.10 -7.25 40.82
N GLN A 27 50.46 -8.37 40.17
CA GLN A 27 50.89 -8.39 38.76
C GLN A 27 49.97 -9.29 37.95
N MET A 28 48.81 -8.76 37.54
CA MET A 28 47.96 -9.42 36.55
C MET A 28 48.59 -9.28 35.15
N PRO A 29 48.52 -10.32 34.30
CA PRO A 29 48.94 -10.21 32.90
C PRO A 29 48.08 -9.14 32.20
N GLN A 30 48.70 -8.15 31.57
CA GLN A 30 48.01 -7.09 30.80
C GLN A 30 47.04 -7.71 29.78
N MET A 31 45.84 -7.14 29.61
CA MET A 31 44.87 -7.59 28.59
C MET A 31 45.49 -7.57 27.18
N PRO A 32 44.94 -8.36 26.21
CA PRO A 32 45.29 -8.23 24.79
C PRO A 32 45.23 -6.77 24.34
N THR A 33 46.09 -6.39 23.41
CA THR A 33 46.23 -5.01 22.94
C THR A 33 45.53 -4.80 21.60
N LYS A 34 45.46 -3.54 21.14
CA LYS A 34 44.92 -3.18 19.82
C LYS A 34 45.62 -3.92 18.66
N GLU A 35 46.85 -4.35 18.85
CA GLU A 35 47.62 -5.08 17.84
C GLU A 35 47.12 -6.52 17.64
N ASP A 36 46.33 -7.05 18.58
CA ASP A 36 45.79 -8.41 18.60
C ASP A 36 44.37 -8.51 17.97
N LEU A 37 43.86 -7.42 17.39
CA LEU A 37 42.49 -7.34 16.85
C LEU A 37 42.30 -8.13 15.54
N ASP A 38 41.94 -9.41 15.66
CA ASP A 38 41.34 -10.21 14.58
C ASP A 38 40.05 -10.89 15.08
N PRO A 39 38.85 -10.45 14.63
CA PRO A 39 37.59 -11.05 15.04
C PRO A 39 37.44 -12.53 14.64
N GLU A 40 38.02 -12.95 13.52
CA GLU A 40 37.99 -14.37 13.12
C GLU A 40 38.88 -15.21 14.04
N ALA A 41 39.96 -14.63 14.56
CA ALA A 41 40.83 -15.31 15.52
C ALA A 41 40.06 -15.61 16.82
N ALA A 42 39.27 -14.67 17.35
CA ALA A 42 38.48 -14.89 18.57
C ALA A 42 37.44 -16.01 18.39
N GLU A 43 36.74 -16.06 17.24
CA GLU A 43 35.77 -17.13 16.97
C GLU A 43 36.45 -18.50 16.79
N LYS A 44 37.54 -18.58 16.02
CA LYS A 44 38.33 -19.81 15.85
C LYS A 44 38.88 -20.28 17.20
N PHE A 45 39.35 -19.36 18.02
CA PHE A 45 39.89 -19.62 19.34
C PHE A 45 38.83 -20.11 20.34
N TYR A 46 37.63 -19.52 20.32
CA TYR A 46 36.48 -20.04 21.06
C TYR A 46 36.12 -21.46 20.61
N LYS A 47 36.02 -21.72 19.30
CA LYS A 47 35.70 -23.05 18.78
C LYS A 47 36.70 -24.12 19.24
N ALA A 48 37.99 -23.78 19.28
CA ALA A 48 39.04 -24.68 19.77
C ALA A 48 38.91 -25.01 21.27
N ASN A 49 38.46 -24.05 22.09
CA ASN A 49 38.39 -24.18 23.56
C ASN A 49 36.95 -24.27 24.11
N LYS A 50 35.97 -24.53 23.24
CA LYS A 50 34.54 -24.37 23.51
C LYS A 50 34.08 -25.06 24.79
N LYS A 51 34.49 -26.31 25.00
CA LYS A 51 34.07 -27.13 26.15
C LYS A 51 34.45 -26.48 27.49
N ASN A 52 35.67 -25.95 27.59
CA ASN A 52 36.18 -25.33 28.82
C ASN A 52 35.55 -23.95 29.03
N ILE A 53 35.41 -23.15 27.95
CA ILE A 53 34.81 -21.82 28.00
C ILE A 53 33.32 -21.90 28.40
N ASP A 54 32.56 -22.82 27.80
CA ASP A 54 31.13 -23.00 28.11
C ASP A 54 30.93 -23.47 29.58
N LYS A 55 31.83 -24.34 30.07
CA LYS A 55 31.85 -24.77 31.47
C LYS A 55 32.17 -23.61 32.42
N PHE A 56 33.17 -22.80 32.09
CA PHE A 56 33.52 -21.61 32.87
C PHE A 56 32.37 -20.61 32.92
N LYS A 57 31.74 -20.30 31.78
CA LYS A 57 30.55 -19.43 31.70
C LYS A 57 29.45 -19.90 32.64
N ALA A 58 29.12 -21.19 32.63
CA ALA A 58 28.06 -21.74 33.47
C ALA A 58 28.35 -21.57 34.97
N GLU A 59 29.59 -21.81 35.40
CA GLU A 59 30.02 -21.62 36.79
C GLU A 59 30.12 -20.14 37.18
N ALA A 60 30.62 -19.27 36.29
CA ALA A 60 30.68 -17.83 36.51
C ALA A 60 29.27 -17.23 36.71
N MET A 61 28.29 -17.68 35.92
CA MET A 61 26.89 -17.24 36.07
C MET A 61 26.25 -17.68 37.40
N LYS A 62 26.72 -18.77 38.03
CA LYS A 62 26.30 -19.16 39.39
C LYS A 62 26.91 -18.24 40.44
N ALA A 63 28.13 -17.76 40.21
CA ALA A 63 28.84 -16.88 41.14
C ALA A 63 28.21 -15.48 41.23
N SER A 64 27.63 -14.96 40.14
CA SER A 64 26.89 -13.69 40.14
C SER A 64 25.90 -13.57 38.98
N LYS A 65 24.69 -13.08 39.28
CA LYS A 65 23.67 -12.73 38.28
C LYS A 65 23.84 -11.30 37.71
N LYS A 66 24.83 -10.55 38.19
CA LYS A 66 25.05 -9.13 37.85
C LYS A 66 25.84 -8.93 36.55
N PHE A 67 26.34 -10.01 35.96
CA PHE A 67 26.94 -9.93 34.64
C PHE A 67 25.89 -9.52 33.61
N ILE A 68 26.30 -8.59 32.74
CA ILE A 68 25.53 -8.11 31.58
C ILE A 68 26.18 -8.53 30.27
N GLY A 69 27.44 -8.98 30.30
CA GLY A 69 28.13 -9.55 29.14
C GLY A 69 29.34 -10.38 29.54
N MET A 70 29.70 -11.35 28.72
CA MET A 70 30.98 -12.07 28.77
C MET A 70 31.49 -12.28 27.34
N SER A 71 32.77 -12.00 27.13
CA SER A 71 33.42 -12.10 25.82
C SER A 71 34.77 -12.79 25.95
N VAL A 72 35.02 -13.74 25.06
CA VAL A 72 36.37 -14.27 24.83
C VAL A 72 37.11 -13.23 23.98
N LEU A 73 38.19 -12.69 24.50
CA LEU A 73 38.99 -11.70 23.79
C LEU A 73 39.85 -12.38 22.71
N PRO A 74 40.33 -11.62 21.70
CA PRO A 74 41.30 -12.15 20.75
C PRO A 74 42.54 -12.72 21.46
N PRO A 75 43.11 -13.84 20.97
CA PRO A 75 44.27 -14.47 21.60
C PRO A 75 45.49 -13.55 21.53
N ARG A 76 46.29 -13.52 22.59
CA ARG A 76 47.53 -12.73 22.64
C ARG A 76 48.55 -13.25 21.64
N LYS A 77 49.31 -12.35 20.99
CA LYS A 77 50.42 -12.75 20.11
C LYS A 77 51.57 -13.46 20.83
N ASP A 78 51.90 -13.03 22.04
CA ASP A 78 53.03 -13.51 22.84
C ASP A 78 52.71 -14.78 23.64
N LYS A 79 51.43 -14.99 24.00
CA LYS A 79 50.96 -16.13 24.81
C LYS A 79 49.62 -16.67 24.31
N LYS A 80 49.68 -17.44 23.22
CA LYS A 80 48.52 -17.95 22.48
C LYS A 80 47.72 -19.00 23.24
N GLU A 81 48.31 -19.61 24.26
CA GLU A 81 47.69 -20.63 25.11
C GLU A 81 46.70 -20.04 26.13
N LEU A 82 46.82 -18.75 26.45
CA LEU A 82 45.98 -18.09 27.45
C LEU A 82 44.61 -17.73 26.86
N ILE A 83 43.56 -17.98 27.64
CA ILE A 83 42.17 -17.74 27.29
C ILE A 83 41.66 -16.54 28.09
N ASP A 84 41.83 -15.34 27.53
CA ASP A 84 41.33 -14.11 28.13
C ASP A 84 39.80 -14.00 27.99
N ILE A 85 39.10 -13.97 29.12
CA ILE A 85 37.65 -13.82 29.17
C ILE A 85 37.32 -12.54 29.94
N MET A 86 36.72 -11.58 29.26
CA MET A 86 36.23 -10.36 29.90
C MET A 86 34.77 -10.53 30.33
N LEU A 87 34.46 -10.13 31.56
CA LEU A 87 33.14 -10.17 32.17
C LEU A 87 32.69 -8.74 32.50
N LEU A 88 31.68 -8.27 31.80
CA LEU A 88 31.09 -6.95 32.02
C LEU A 88 29.98 -7.05 33.07
N THR A 89 30.08 -6.24 34.12
CA THR A 89 29.10 -6.20 35.22
C THR A 89 28.44 -4.84 35.34
N ASP A 90 27.14 -4.85 35.63
CA ASP A 90 26.41 -3.65 36.05
C ASP A 90 26.74 -3.33 37.51
N ASP A 91 27.03 -2.06 37.77
CA ASP A 91 27.44 -1.49 39.05
C ASP A 91 26.60 -0.27 39.46
N SER A 92 25.50 -0.01 38.77
CA SER A 92 24.60 1.12 39.03
C SER A 92 24.05 1.15 40.46
N HIS A 93 23.92 0.00 41.13
CA HIS A 93 23.48 -0.12 42.53
C HIS A 93 24.59 0.08 43.57
N LEU A 94 25.85 0.20 43.19
CA LEU A 94 26.99 0.32 44.12
C LEU A 94 27.40 1.77 44.36
N LYS A 95 27.80 2.09 45.58
CA LYS A 95 28.44 3.37 45.88
C LYS A 95 29.88 3.37 45.36
N ILE A 96 30.40 4.55 45.00
CA ILE A 96 31.74 4.72 44.40
C ILE A 96 32.84 3.97 45.18
N HIS A 97 32.86 4.08 46.52
CA HIS A 97 33.88 3.44 47.37
C HIS A 97 33.75 1.91 47.48
N GLU A 98 32.60 1.34 47.10
CA GLU A 98 32.34 -0.10 47.17
C GLU A 98 32.71 -0.82 45.85
N LYS A 99 32.80 -0.08 44.74
CA LYS A 99 33.01 -0.63 43.38
C LYS A 99 34.35 -1.35 43.24
N PHE A 100 35.42 -0.77 43.78
CA PHE A 100 36.76 -1.38 43.72
C PHE A 100 36.82 -2.70 44.48
N LYS A 101 36.31 -2.72 45.72
CA LYS A 101 36.24 -3.93 46.54
C LYS A 101 35.35 -5.00 45.87
N PHE A 102 34.22 -4.60 45.30
CA PHE A 102 33.36 -5.50 44.54
C PHE A 102 34.09 -6.15 43.36
N ARG A 103 34.87 -5.38 42.59
CA ARG A 103 35.70 -5.91 41.50
C ARG A 103 36.71 -6.93 42.02
N GLU A 104 37.46 -6.60 43.07
CA GLU A 104 38.47 -7.50 43.64
C GLU A 104 37.88 -8.81 44.16
N ASP A 105 36.77 -8.74 44.91
CA ASP A 105 36.10 -9.91 45.46
C ASP A 105 35.54 -10.81 44.34
N MET A 106 34.99 -10.22 43.28
CA MET A 106 34.52 -10.95 42.11
C MET A 106 35.67 -11.58 41.33
N MET A 107 36.77 -10.85 41.14
CA MET A 107 37.97 -11.34 40.48
C MET A 107 38.55 -12.57 41.19
N LYS A 108 38.71 -12.52 42.51
CA LYS A 108 39.20 -13.65 43.31
C LYS A 108 38.32 -14.89 43.12
N LYS A 109 37.00 -14.74 43.23
CA LYS A 109 36.04 -15.84 43.03
C LYS A 109 36.14 -16.43 41.62
N LEU A 110 36.25 -15.59 40.59
CA LEU A 110 36.32 -16.06 39.21
C LEU A 110 37.66 -16.73 38.90
N GLN A 111 38.76 -16.27 39.49
CA GLN A 111 40.07 -16.93 39.38
C GLN A 111 40.04 -18.34 39.99
N GLU A 112 39.38 -18.53 41.14
CA GLU A 112 39.16 -19.86 41.71
C GLU A 112 38.31 -20.76 40.81
N VAL A 113 37.28 -20.21 40.17
CA VAL A 113 36.45 -20.94 39.20
C VAL A 113 37.27 -21.30 37.96
N ALA A 114 38.05 -20.37 37.41
CA ALA A 114 38.93 -20.58 36.27
C ALA A 114 39.94 -21.70 36.56
N ALA A 115 40.66 -21.64 37.69
CA ALA A 115 41.64 -22.64 38.08
C ALA A 115 41.08 -24.07 38.19
N LYS A 116 39.78 -24.22 38.53
CA LYS A 116 39.07 -25.52 38.58
C LYS A 116 38.62 -26.01 37.20
N VAL A 117 38.41 -25.12 36.25
CA VAL A 117 37.92 -25.45 34.90
C VAL A 117 39.10 -25.65 33.94
N ASP A 118 39.97 -24.66 33.84
CA ASP A 118 41.15 -24.63 32.99
C ASP A 118 42.11 -23.52 33.48
N LYS A 119 43.35 -23.87 33.80
CA LYS A 119 44.36 -22.93 34.31
C LYS A 119 44.77 -21.87 33.31
N ASN A 120 44.49 -22.09 32.02
CA ASN A 120 44.77 -21.12 30.97
C ASN A 120 43.69 -20.03 30.88
N ILE A 121 42.54 -20.19 31.55
CA ILE A 121 41.50 -19.16 31.57
C ILE A 121 41.92 -18.01 32.49
N ILE A 122 41.94 -16.81 31.93
CA ILE A 122 42.21 -15.57 32.63
C ILE A 122 40.93 -14.72 32.61
N PRO A 123 40.14 -14.75 33.70
CA PRO A 123 38.97 -13.89 33.80
C PRO A 123 39.37 -12.46 34.17
N ASP A 124 38.77 -11.46 33.53
CA ASP A 124 38.86 -10.06 33.93
C ASP A 124 37.47 -9.44 34.07
N VAL A 125 37.20 -8.83 35.22
CA VAL A 125 35.93 -8.18 35.53
C VAL A 125 36.06 -6.70 35.20
N VAL A 126 35.26 -6.26 34.23
CA VAL A 126 35.12 -4.86 33.85
C VAL A 126 33.81 -4.34 34.42
N ILE A 127 33.91 -3.23 35.13
CA ILE A 127 32.74 -2.50 35.62
C ILE A 127 32.20 -1.56 34.53
N LEU A 128 30.88 -1.45 34.39
CA LEU A 128 30.26 -0.67 33.33
C LEU A 128 30.64 0.82 33.39
N GLU A 129 30.66 1.43 34.58
CA GLU A 129 31.09 2.83 34.73
C GLU A 129 32.56 3.04 34.27
N GLU A 130 33.46 2.10 34.55
CA GLU A 130 34.87 2.15 34.09
C GLU A 130 34.96 2.10 32.55
N LEU A 131 34.16 1.24 31.92
CA LEU A 131 34.07 1.15 30.46
C LEU A 131 33.60 2.48 29.84
N TRP A 132 32.60 3.13 30.43
CA TRP A 132 32.09 4.42 29.98
C TRP A 132 33.06 5.57 30.25
N GLN A 133 33.74 5.56 31.41
CA GLN A 133 34.76 6.57 31.72
C GLN A 133 35.91 6.53 30.71
N ASN A 134 36.35 5.34 30.31
CA ASN A 134 37.34 5.20 29.24
C ASN A 134 36.89 5.86 27.94
N CYS A 135 35.62 5.69 27.56
CA CYS A 135 35.07 6.33 26.36
C CYS A 135 35.02 7.87 26.48
N TYR A 136 34.67 8.40 27.65
CA TYR A 136 34.70 9.84 27.93
C TYR A 136 36.11 10.43 27.86
N ASP A 137 37.12 9.66 28.28
CA ASP A 137 38.53 10.04 28.24
C ASP A 137 39.18 9.81 26.86
N GLY A 138 38.41 9.37 25.85
CA GLY A 138 38.91 9.08 24.51
C GLY A 138 39.71 7.78 24.39
N LYS A 139 39.67 6.91 25.41
CA LYS A 139 40.35 5.61 25.44
C LYS A 139 39.41 4.52 24.93
N TYR A 140 39.60 4.11 23.68
CA TYR A 140 38.67 3.19 22.99
C TYR A 140 39.14 1.74 22.92
N ASP A 141 40.29 1.38 23.49
CA ASP A 141 40.89 0.06 23.35
C ASP A 141 39.96 -1.05 23.88
N LEU A 142 39.36 -0.83 25.05
CA LEU A 142 38.49 -1.83 25.68
C LEU A 142 37.22 -2.11 24.85
N VAL A 143 36.58 -1.08 24.32
CA VAL A 143 35.41 -1.26 23.43
C VAL A 143 35.80 -1.91 22.10
N GLN A 144 37.01 -1.63 21.58
CA GLN A 144 37.54 -2.30 20.38
C GLN A 144 37.77 -3.80 20.63
N LEU A 145 38.35 -4.16 21.77
CA LEU A 145 38.50 -5.56 22.19
C LEU A 145 37.15 -6.26 22.34
N ILE A 146 36.14 -5.59 22.90
CA ILE A 146 34.76 -6.12 22.97
C ILE A 146 34.19 -6.39 21.57
N SER A 147 34.40 -5.48 20.62
CA SER A 147 33.90 -5.63 19.26
C SER A 147 34.57 -6.80 18.52
N ALA A 148 35.88 -6.97 18.70
CA ALA A 148 36.66 -8.06 18.12
C ALA A 148 36.48 -9.41 18.85
N GLY A 149 36.04 -9.41 20.10
CA GLY A 149 35.83 -10.62 20.87
C GLY A 149 34.66 -11.48 20.40
N HIS A 150 34.68 -12.74 20.84
CA HIS A 150 33.57 -13.68 20.67
C HIS A 150 32.67 -13.64 21.91
N HIS A 151 31.44 -13.15 21.75
CA HIS A 151 30.49 -12.98 22.85
C HIS A 151 29.89 -14.33 23.25
N ILE A 152 30.16 -14.77 24.48
CA ILE A 152 29.65 -16.04 25.01
C ILE A 152 28.41 -15.83 25.89
N PHE A 153 28.19 -14.63 26.40
CA PHE A 153 26.98 -14.22 27.13
C PHE A 153 26.73 -12.73 26.89
N ASP A 154 25.49 -12.34 26.64
CA ASP A 154 25.16 -10.92 26.45
C ASP A 154 23.68 -10.66 26.78
N LYS A 155 23.40 -9.60 27.53
CA LYS A 155 22.05 -9.06 27.74
C LYS A 155 21.70 -7.95 26.73
N GLY A 156 22.56 -7.72 25.74
CA GLY A 156 22.41 -6.76 24.65
C GLY A 156 23.49 -5.67 24.63
N MET A 157 24.30 -5.55 25.69
CA MET A 157 25.33 -4.52 25.81
C MET A 157 26.53 -4.78 24.89
N LEU A 158 27.03 -6.01 24.84
CA LEU A 158 28.18 -6.34 24.01
C LEU A 158 27.83 -6.27 22.52
N ALA A 159 26.64 -6.76 22.15
CA ALA A 159 26.07 -6.61 20.82
C ALA A 159 25.95 -5.13 20.44
N ALA A 160 25.40 -4.29 21.32
CA ALA A 160 25.28 -2.85 21.09
C ALA A 160 26.63 -2.17 20.83
N ILE A 161 27.64 -2.49 21.64
CA ILE A 161 29.02 -2.00 21.44
C ILE A 161 29.56 -2.47 20.09
N LYS A 162 29.40 -3.76 19.75
CA LYS A 162 29.95 -4.36 18.53
C LYS A 162 29.34 -3.75 17.26
N ILE A 163 28.02 -3.72 17.13
CA ILE A 163 27.37 -3.13 15.95
C ILE A 163 27.66 -1.63 15.82
N SER A 164 27.67 -0.91 16.95
CA SER A 164 27.97 0.52 16.96
C SER A 164 29.40 0.81 16.52
N LEU A 165 30.37 -0.02 16.91
CA LEU A 165 31.76 0.14 16.49
C LEU A 165 32.01 -0.26 15.03
N VAL A 166 31.34 -1.30 14.54
CA VAL A 166 31.37 -1.67 13.11
C VAL A 166 30.79 -0.52 12.28
N HIS A 167 29.60 -0.06 12.64
CA HIS A 167 28.94 1.06 11.97
C HIS A 167 29.79 2.34 12.03
N LYS A 168 30.32 2.71 13.20
CA LYS A 168 31.26 3.83 13.37
C LYS A 168 32.45 3.71 12.41
N SER A 169 33.05 2.53 12.31
CA SER A 169 34.20 2.31 11.44
C SER A 169 33.85 2.50 9.96
N MET A 170 32.66 2.08 9.52
CA MET A 170 32.16 2.30 8.16
C MET A 170 31.93 3.79 7.87
N VAL A 171 31.29 4.50 8.81
CA VAL A 171 31.01 5.93 8.70
C VAL A 171 32.31 6.74 8.66
N LEU A 172 33.24 6.47 9.57
CA LEU A 172 34.54 7.14 9.61
C LEU A 172 35.34 6.86 8.33
N LYS A 173 35.42 5.62 7.85
CA LYS A 173 36.13 5.30 6.59
C LYS A 173 35.65 6.14 5.39
N LYS A 174 34.35 6.48 5.34
CA LYS A 174 33.78 7.26 4.23
C LYS A 174 33.82 8.77 4.47
N PHE A 175 33.66 9.22 5.71
CA PHE A 175 33.39 10.63 6.04
C PHE A 175 34.32 11.22 7.11
N GLU A 176 35.45 10.59 7.42
CA GLU A 176 36.35 10.92 8.54
C GLU A 176 36.54 12.42 8.79
N LYS A 177 36.79 13.19 7.72
CA LYS A 177 37.04 14.64 7.81
C LYS A 177 35.88 15.40 8.44
N TYR A 178 34.64 15.00 8.15
CA TYR A 178 33.42 15.70 8.54
C TYR A 178 32.78 15.13 9.81
N ILE A 179 33.07 13.88 10.20
CA ILE A 179 32.52 13.36 11.45
C ILE A 179 33.15 14.11 12.63
N VAL A 180 32.28 14.72 13.43
CA VAL A 180 32.64 15.44 14.66
C VAL A 180 32.60 14.45 15.82
N SER A 181 31.49 13.72 15.95
CA SER A 181 31.31 12.75 17.03
C SER A 181 30.43 11.58 16.59
N TYR A 182 30.70 10.40 17.15
CA TYR A 182 29.84 9.22 17.09
C TYR A 182 29.52 8.80 18.53
N VAL A 183 28.24 8.77 18.88
CA VAL A 183 27.80 8.62 20.27
C VAL A 183 26.76 7.50 20.37
N LEU A 184 26.97 6.57 21.30
CA LEU A 184 25.98 5.57 21.72
C LEU A 184 25.12 6.18 22.83
N ALA A 185 23.80 6.02 22.76
CA ALA A 185 22.88 6.59 23.75
C ALA A 185 21.68 5.66 24.00
N GLY A 186 20.63 6.22 24.60
CA GLY A 186 19.36 5.55 24.79
C GLY A 186 19.30 4.63 26.01
N SER A 187 18.35 3.69 25.96
CA SER A 187 18.00 2.85 27.11
C SER A 187 19.15 1.94 27.58
N LEU A 188 20.06 1.56 26.67
CA LEU A 188 21.23 0.73 26.95
C LEU A 188 22.20 1.42 27.90
N VAL A 189 22.54 2.67 27.62
CA VAL A 189 23.47 3.45 28.44
C VAL A 189 22.86 3.79 29.80
N GLN A 190 21.54 3.96 29.86
CA GLN A 190 20.81 4.27 31.08
C GLN A 190 20.56 3.04 31.98
N GLY A 191 20.99 1.83 31.59
CA GLY A 191 20.72 0.60 32.34
C GLY A 191 19.25 0.15 32.32
N ARG A 192 18.45 0.65 31.36
CA ARG A 192 17.01 0.34 31.21
C ARG A 192 16.72 -0.56 30.01
N ALA A 193 17.74 -1.03 29.32
CA ALA A 193 17.58 -1.87 28.15
C ALA A 193 17.16 -3.30 28.49
N THR A 194 16.45 -3.90 27.54
CA THR A 194 16.07 -5.31 27.49
C THR A 194 16.75 -5.95 26.29
N GLU A 195 16.71 -7.29 26.18
CA GLU A 195 17.28 -8.04 25.05
C GLU A 195 16.71 -7.61 23.69
N LYS A 196 15.52 -6.99 23.65
CA LYS A 196 14.86 -6.49 22.44
C LYS A 196 14.99 -4.99 22.24
N SER A 197 15.67 -4.28 23.14
CA SER A 197 15.80 -2.83 23.04
C SER A 197 16.55 -2.42 21.78
N ASP A 198 16.13 -1.29 21.22
CA ASP A 198 16.82 -0.64 20.11
C ASP A 198 18.18 -0.09 20.58
N ILE A 199 19.10 0.00 19.63
CA ILE A 199 20.44 0.55 19.84
C ILE A 199 20.46 1.96 19.28
N ASP A 200 20.37 2.95 20.15
CA ASP A 200 20.34 4.36 19.76
C ASP A 200 21.75 4.91 19.57
N VAL A 201 22.04 5.44 18.39
CA VAL A 201 23.31 6.11 18.09
C VAL A 201 23.05 7.46 17.43
N CYS A 202 23.85 8.47 17.76
CA CYS A 202 23.88 9.71 17.00
C CYS A 202 25.25 9.96 16.39
N ILE A 203 25.23 10.61 15.23
CA ILE A 203 26.41 11.01 14.48
C ILE A 203 26.27 12.50 14.22
N ILE A 204 27.27 13.25 14.66
CA ILE A 204 27.36 14.70 14.45
C ILE A 204 28.36 14.94 13.32
N ILE A 205 27.93 15.69 12.31
CA ILE A 205 28.67 15.92 11.07
C ILE A 205 28.86 17.42 10.87
N ASP A 206 30.10 17.85 10.67
CA ASP A 206 30.43 19.24 10.41
C ASP A 206 29.90 19.67 9.03
N ASP A 207 28.97 20.63 9.03
CA ASP A 207 28.39 21.24 7.83
C ASP A 207 28.80 22.71 7.66
N THR A 208 29.74 23.21 8.48
CA THR A 208 30.09 24.64 8.53
C THR A 208 30.76 25.15 7.25
N ASP A 209 31.36 24.26 6.45
CA ASP A 209 32.07 24.57 5.21
C ASP A 209 31.24 24.32 3.93
N VAL A 210 29.96 23.95 4.07
CA VAL A 210 29.10 23.54 2.96
C VAL A 210 28.69 24.75 2.11
N LYS A 211 29.02 24.70 0.81
CA LYS A 211 28.73 25.78 -0.16
C LYS A 211 27.91 25.36 -1.38
N LYS A 212 27.81 24.06 -1.67
CA LYS A 212 27.29 23.54 -2.95
C LYS A 212 25.83 23.07 -2.91
N MET A 213 25.25 22.92 -1.73
CA MET A 213 23.87 22.48 -1.55
C MET A 213 23.30 23.04 -0.25
N THR A 214 22.00 22.97 -0.06
CA THR A 214 21.37 23.40 1.19
C THR A 214 21.67 22.43 2.33
N ARG A 215 21.63 22.91 3.58
CA ARG A 215 21.79 22.07 4.78
C ARG A 215 20.77 20.94 4.86
N VAL A 216 19.53 21.21 4.45
CA VAL A 216 18.44 20.24 4.42
C VAL A 216 18.77 19.11 3.44
N GLU A 217 19.18 19.44 2.21
CA GLU A 217 19.57 18.44 1.21
C GLU A 217 20.79 17.61 1.64
N LEU A 218 21.78 18.26 2.26
CA LEU A 218 22.94 17.58 2.80
C LEU A 218 22.54 16.56 3.87
N ARG A 219 21.72 16.99 4.83
CA ARG A 219 21.23 16.14 5.92
C ARG A 219 20.50 14.92 5.39
N GLU A 220 19.58 15.07 4.44
CA GLU A 220 18.83 13.94 3.87
C GLU A 220 19.75 12.97 3.10
N LYS A 221 20.72 13.48 2.32
CA LYS A 221 21.70 12.64 1.61
C LYS A 221 22.58 11.86 2.57
N LEU A 222 23.14 12.52 3.59
CA LEU A 222 23.97 11.87 4.61
C LEU A 222 23.16 10.83 5.38
N ARG A 223 21.94 11.18 5.76
CA ARG A 223 21.01 10.28 6.45
C ARG A 223 20.76 9.00 5.64
N ALA A 224 20.46 9.11 4.36
CA ALA A 224 20.23 7.94 3.50
C ALA A 224 21.45 7.01 3.45
N ILE A 225 22.65 7.56 3.26
CA ILE A 225 23.89 6.77 3.18
C ILE A 225 24.20 6.08 4.51
N ILE A 226 24.13 6.83 5.61
CA ILE A 226 24.49 6.35 6.94
C ILE A 226 23.47 5.30 7.44
N LEU A 227 22.18 5.49 7.18
CA LEU A 227 21.17 4.46 7.48
C LEU A 227 21.41 3.16 6.70
N GLY A 228 21.85 3.28 5.43
CA GLY A 228 22.28 2.14 4.63
C GLY A 228 23.44 1.37 5.29
N MET A 229 24.47 2.10 5.74
CA MET A 229 25.60 1.51 6.48
C MET A 229 25.18 0.85 7.79
N GLY A 230 24.20 1.40 8.51
CA GLY A 230 23.63 0.78 9.70
C GLY A 230 23.01 -0.58 9.42
N THR A 231 22.30 -0.68 8.29
CA THR A 231 21.69 -1.93 7.83
C THR A 231 22.76 -2.96 7.48
N GLU A 232 23.78 -2.55 6.73
CA GLU A 232 24.94 -3.40 6.39
C GLU A 232 25.69 -3.86 7.64
N ALA A 233 25.90 -2.98 8.63
CA ALA A 233 26.53 -3.33 9.90
C ALA A 233 25.73 -4.40 10.66
N GLY A 234 24.40 -4.32 10.64
CA GLY A 234 23.53 -5.37 11.19
C GLY A 234 23.71 -6.71 10.50
N MET A 235 23.80 -6.72 9.16
CA MET A 235 24.06 -7.93 8.38
C MET A 235 25.43 -8.54 8.67
N ILE A 236 26.49 -7.72 8.70
CA ILE A 236 27.87 -8.15 8.98
C ILE A 236 28.00 -8.76 10.38
N THR A 237 27.34 -8.15 11.37
CA THR A 237 27.46 -8.58 12.77
C THR A 237 26.49 -9.70 13.15
N GLY A 238 25.44 -9.93 12.35
CA GLY A 238 24.37 -10.88 12.66
C GLY A 238 23.47 -10.45 13.83
N ILE A 239 23.57 -9.19 14.27
CA ILE A 239 22.81 -8.66 15.41
C ILE A 239 21.41 -8.26 14.94
N LYS A 240 20.38 -8.79 15.63
CA LYS A 240 18.97 -8.59 15.28
C LYS A 240 18.36 -7.30 15.85
N ASN A 241 18.96 -6.72 16.88
CA ASN A 241 18.50 -5.47 17.48
C ASN A 241 18.56 -4.35 16.44
N LYS A 242 17.49 -3.55 16.37
CA LYS A 242 17.42 -2.44 15.44
C LYS A 242 18.38 -1.34 15.90
N ILE A 243 19.26 -0.90 15.00
CA ILE A 243 20.10 0.28 15.22
C ILE A 243 19.31 1.53 14.81
N ASN A 244 18.97 2.37 15.78
CA ASN A 244 18.27 3.62 15.57
C ASN A 244 19.29 4.75 15.43
N ILE A 245 19.48 5.23 14.20
CA ILE A 245 20.54 6.19 13.88
C ILE A 245 19.97 7.59 13.71
N GLN A 246 20.45 8.51 14.54
CA GLN A 246 20.19 9.94 14.42
C GLN A 246 21.38 10.61 13.71
N VAL A 247 21.14 11.20 12.55
CA VAL A 247 22.15 11.94 11.79
C VAL A 247 21.90 13.43 11.96
N TRP A 248 22.84 14.10 12.61
CA TRP A 248 22.77 15.53 12.89
C TRP A 248 23.91 16.25 12.19
N ILE A 249 23.58 17.35 11.54
CA ILE A 249 24.59 18.33 11.13
C ILE A 249 24.94 19.20 12.34
N LEU A 250 26.16 19.72 12.38
CA LEU A 250 26.72 20.40 13.54
C LEU A 250 25.92 21.66 13.90
N THR A 251 25.44 22.42 12.91
CA THR A 251 24.60 23.60 13.19
C THR A 251 23.26 23.22 13.82
N ASP A 252 22.56 22.20 13.30
CA ASP A 252 21.27 21.73 13.84
C ASP A 252 21.44 21.19 15.28
N PHE A 253 22.55 20.48 15.52
CA PHE A 253 22.89 19.99 16.85
C PHE A 253 23.13 21.16 17.82
N TRP A 254 23.87 22.17 17.39
CA TRP A 254 24.15 23.35 18.21
C TRP A 254 22.87 24.13 18.55
N ASP A 255 22.01 24.38 17.57
CA ASP A 255 20.72 25.05 17.79
C ASP A 255 19.83 24.22 18.72
N GLY A 256 19.77 22.91 18.53
CA GLY A 256 19.04 22.00 19.41
C GLY A 256 19.54 22.01 20.86
N VAL A 257 20.85 22.15 21.09
CA VAL A 257 21.44 22.31 22.42
C VAL A 257 21.14 23.71 22.99
N LYS A 258 21.19 24.77 22.18
CA LYS A 258 20.85 26.13 22.62
C LYS A 258 19.37 26.25 23.03
N GLU A 259 18.47 25.61 22.31
CA GLU A 259 17.02 25.58 22.54
C GLU A 259 16.58 24.55 23.58
N ALA A 260 17.54 23.83 24.19
CA ALA A 260 17.25 22.75 25.12
C ALA A 260 16.25 21.70 24.63
N ASN A 261 16.30 21.38 23.34
CA ASN A 261 15.44 20.38 22.76
C ASN A 261 15.70 19.01 23.44
N PRO A 262 14.65 18.32 23.95
CA PRO A 262 14.79 17.13 24.78
C PRO A 262 15.59 15.99 24.15
N VAL A 263 15.53 15.85 22.82
CA VAL A 263 16.24 14.78 22.12
C VAL A 263 17.73 15.02 22.18
N TYR A 264 18.20 16.19 21.75
CA TYR A 264 19.62 16.55 21.81
C TYR A 264 20.14 16.54 23.25
N PHE A 265 19.34 17.03 24.21
CA PHE A 265 19.70 17.01 25.63
C PHE A 265 19.86 15.62 26.20
N THR A 266 18.98 14.68 25.82
CA THR A 266 19.06 13.29 26.29
C THR A 266 20.33 12.62 25.75
N PHE A 267 20.62 12.79 24.46
CA PHE A 267 21.85 12.27 23.87
C PHE A 267 23.09 12.95 24.46
N LEU A 268 23.08 14.26 24.67
CA LEU A 268 24.22 14.98 25.25
C LEU A 268 24.48 14.58 26.71
N ARG A 269 23.42 14.46 27.53
CA ARG A 269 23.52 14.09 28.95
C ARG A 269 24.00 12.66 29.11
N ASP A 270 23.33 11.72 28.46
CA ASP A 270 23.50 10.29 28.74
C ASP A 270 24.49 9.64 27.77
N GLY A 271 24.68 10.17 26.56
CA GLY A 271 25.43 9.52 25.49
C GLY A 271 26.92 9.29 25.77
N ILE A 272 27.42 8.15 25.32
CA ILE A 272 28.81 7.71 25.40
C ILE A 272 29.49 7.91 24.04
N PRO A 273 30.49 8.79 23.92
CA PRO A 273 31.18 8.99 22.65
C PRO A 273 32.10 7.79 22.36
N PHE A 274 31.90 7.12 21.23
CA PHE A 274 32.84 6.13 20.71
C PHE A 274 33.86 6.75 19.74
N PHE A 275 33.65 8.02 19.40
CA PHE A 275 34.56 8.91 18.69
C PHE A 275 34.12 10.34 18.96
N ASP A 276 35.06 11.24 19.28
CA ASP A 276 34.80 12.67 19.41
C ASP A 276 36.08 13.46 19.06
N LYS A 277 35.95 14.52 18.27
CA LYS A 277 37.04 15.46 17.95
C LYS A 277 37.15 16.63 18.95
N GLY A 278 36.46 16.53 20.09
CA GLY A 278 36.46 17.55 21.13
C GLY A 278 35.31 18.55 21.01
N THR A 279 34.15 18.14 20.49
CA THR A 279 32.94 18.97 20.46
C THR A 279 31.90 18.44 21.44
N PHE A 280 31.64 17.13 21.42
CA PHE A 280 30.59 16.53 22.24
C PHE A 280 30.96 16.53 23.72
N MET A 281 32.19 16.13 24.07
CA MET A 281 32.60 16.02 25.47
C MET A 281 32.62 17.37 26.21
N PRO A 282 33.17 18.46 25.64
CA PRO A 282 33.08 19.78 26.27
C PRO A 282 31.64 20.22 26.51
N LEU A 283 30.74 20.01 25.55
CA LEU A 283 29.33 20.36 25.71
C LEU A 283 28.64 19.53 26.80
N LYS A 284 28.96 18.23 26.89
CA LYS A 284 28.47 17.36 27.96
C LYS A 284 28.96 17.83 29.33
N MET A 285 30.22 18.29 29.43
CA MET A 285 30.75 18.86 30.67
C MET A 285 30.08 20.18 31.04
N LEU A 286 29.87 21.08 30.07
CA LEU A 286 29.15 22.33 30.29
C LEU A 286 27.70 22.09 30.75
N LEU A 287 27.04 21.07 30.20
CA LEU A 287 25.72 20.64 30.66
C LEU A 287 25.77 20.14 32.12
N LYS A 288 26.74 19.29 32.47
CA LYS A 288 26.93 18.81 33.86
C LYS A 288 27.23 19.94 34.86
N MET A 289 27.96 20.96 34.43
CA MET A 289 28.25 22.16 35.22
C MET A 289 27.05 23.12 35.31
N GLY A 290 25.93 22.82 34.64
CA GLY A 290 24.76 23.69 34.59
C GLY A 290 24.98 24.99 33.82
N LYS A 291 25.97 25.03 32.91
CA LYS A 291 26.25 26.18 32.04
C LYS A 291 25.39 26.19 30.78
N VAL A 292 24.97 25.01 30.32
CA VAL A 292 23.93 24.87 29.29
C VAL A 292 22.58 24.75 30.00
N LYS A 293 21.76 25.81 29.93
CA LYS A 293 20.43 25.86 30.52
C LYS A 293 19.38 26.13 29.43
N PRO A 294 18.16 25.58 29.53
CA PRO A 294 17.06 26.00 28.69
C PRO A 294 16.83 27.51 28.79
N SER A 295 16.60 28.18 27.66
CA SER A 295 16.13 29.57 27.67
C SER A 295 14.67 29.63 28.13
N GLN A 296 14.24 30.79 28.64
CA GLN A 296 12.83 31.03 28.96
C GLN A 296 11.94 30.80 27.73
N GLU A 297 12.38 31.26 26.56
CA GLU A 297 11.71 31.04 25.27
C GLU A 297 11.50 29.55 24.97
N SER A 298 12.48 28.70 25.26
CA SER A 298 12.40 27.25 25.03
C SER A 298 11.38 26.59 25.96
N ILE A 299 11.33 27.03 27.22
CA ILE A 299 10.35 26.57 28.20
C ILE A 299 8.94 26.98 27.76
N ASP A 300 8.77 28.24 27.37
CA ASP A 300 7.49 28.78 26.92
C ASP A 300 7.03 28.10 25.62
N LEU A 301 7.94 27.83 24.69
CA LEU A 301 7.66 27.09 23.46
C LEU A 301 7.15 25.67 23.77
N HIS A 302 7.81 24.95 24.69
CA HIS A 302 7.35 23.63 25.13
C HIS A 302 5.97 23.69 25.80
N MET A 303 5.71 24.67 26.65
CA MET A 303 4.41 24.84 27.29
C MET A 303 3.30 25.16 26.27
N ASN A 304 3.56 26.12 25.37
CA ASN A 304 2.64 26.55 24.31
C ASN A 304 2.35 25.42 23.30
N SER A 305 3.29 24.50 23.09
CA SER A 305 3.07 23.34 22.21
C SER A 305 1.90 22.47 22.69
N GLY A 306 1.70 22.32 24.00
CA GLY A 306 0.58 21.58 24.57
C GLY A 306 -0.77 22.20 24.20
N GLU A 307 -0.89 23.52 24.33
CA GLU A 307 -2.10 24.26 23.94
C GLU A 307 -2.38 24.17 22.43
N GLN A 308 -1.34 24.26 21.60
CA GLN A 308 -1.47 24.10 20.16
C GLN A 308 -1.95 22.69 19.79
N MET A 309 -1.46 21.65 20.49
CA MET A 309 -1.93 20.28 20.27
C MET A 309 -3.40 20.12 20.65
N LEU A 310 -3.86 20.71 21.76
CA LEU A 310 -5.27 20.72 22.14
C LEU A 310 -6.15 21.40 21.07
N LYS A 311 -5.75 22.59 20.59
CA LYS A 311 -6.45 23.29 19.50
C LYS A 311 -6.52 22.44 18.23
N ARG A 312 -5.43 21.76 17.88
CA ARG A 312 -5.40 20.84 16.73
C ARG A 312 -6.33 19.64 16.91
N MET A 313 -6.44 19.09 18.12
CA MET A 313 -7.38 18.01 18.39
C MET A 313 -8.83 18.48 18.25
N GLN A 314 -9.17 19.65 18.80
CA GLN A 314 -10.50 20.24 18.66
C GLN A 314 -10.85 20.51 17.20
N PHE A 315 -9.92 21.07 16.42
CA PHE A 315 -10.10 21.27 14.97
C PHE A 315 -10.45 19.97 14.25
N LYS A 316 -9.73 18.87 14.53
CA LYS A 316 -10.02 17.56 13.93
C LYS A 316 -11.39 17.02 14.34
N ILE A 317 -11.80 17.18 15.60
CA ILE A 317 -13.13 16.77 16.07
C ILE A 317 -14.22 17.52 15.30
N ASN A 318 -14.04 18.83 15.13
CA ASN A 318 -14.96 19.67 14.39
C ASN A 318 -15.01 19.25 12.91
N GLU A 319 -13.87 19.06 12.26
CA GLU A 319 -13.76 18.62 10.86
C GLU A 319 -14.45 17.27 10.63
N MET A 320 -14.19 16.28 11.48
CA MET A 320 -14.83 14.96 11.39
C MET A 320 -16.35 15.03 11.54
N GLY A 321 -16.85 15.82 12.51
CA GLY A 321 -18.28 15.94 12.74
C GLY A 321 -19.00 16.78 11.69
N MET A 322 -18.34 17.81 11.16
CA MET A 322 -18.92 18.76 10.22
C MET A 322 -18.90 18.24 8.78
N GLU A 323 -17.75 17.79 8.27
CA GLU A 323 -17.57 17.45 6.86
C GLU A 323 -17.63 15.94 6.63
N ASP A 324 -16.84 15.14 7.35
CA ASP A 324 -16.75 13.70 7.09
C ASP A 324 -18.10 13.00 7.32
N MET A 325 -18.77 13.27 8.46
CA MET A 325 -20.08 12.66 8.74
C MET A 325 -21.15 13.10 7.74
N PHE A 326 -21.11 14.36 7.30
CA PHE A 326 -22.07 14.89 6.33
C PHE A 326 -21.92 14.20 4.98
N TRP A 327 -20.72 14.15 4.41
CA TRP A 327 -20.50 13.49 3.12
C TRP A 327 -20.68 11.97 3.20
N ALA A 328 -20.33 11.35 4.34
CA ALA A 328 -20.54 9.92 4.56
C ALA A 328 -22.02 9.52 4.58
N THR A 329 -22.94 10.43 4.90
CA THR A 329 -24.38 10.12 4.94
C THR A 329 -25.13 10.71 3.74
N LEU A 330 -24.79 11.91 3.30
CA LEU A 330 -25.46 12.58 2.17
C LEU A 330 -25.19 11.87 0.84
N ASN A 331 -23.94 11.56 0.49
CA ASN A 331 -23.63 10.98 -0.83
C ASN A 331 -24.34 9.63 -1.05
N PRO A 332 -24.34 8.68 -0.09
CA PRO A 332 -25.13 7.46 -0.22
C PRO A 332 -26.63 7.71 -0.33
N SER A 333 -27.16 8.73 0.36
CA SER A 333 -28.57 9.12 0.28
C SER A 333 -28.95 9.56 -1.13
N GLN A 334 -28.17 10.48 -1.71
CA GLN A 334 -28.37 10.98 -3.07
C GLN A 334 -28.20 9.84 -4.08
N ALA A 335 -27.22 8.96 -3.88
CA ALA A 335 -27.02 7.81 -4.75
C ALA A 335 -28.18 6.80 -4.68
N ALA A 336 -28.83 6.61 -3.53
CA ALA A 336 -30.05 5.79 -3.42
C ALA A 336 -31.20 6.38 -4.26
N LEU A 337 -31.39 7.71 -4.19
CA LEU A 337 -32.39 8.42 -4.99
C LEU A 337 -32.07 8.36 -6.49
N MET A 338 -30.78 8.47 -6.86
CA MET A 338 -30.32 8.31 -8.24
C MET A 338 -30.57 6.92 -8.77
N LEU A 339 -30.32 5.89 -7.97
CA LEU A 339 -30.59 4.50 -8.33
C LEU A 339 -32.09 4.26 -8.59
N TYR A 340 -32.96 4.98 -7.90
CA TYR A 340 -34.40 4.99 -8.10
C TYR A 340 -34.85 5.82 -9.34
N GLY A 341 -33.93 6.54 -9.98
CA GLY A 341 -34.16 7.30 -11.21
C GLY A 341 -34.38 8.80 -11.03
N LEU A 342 -34.14 9.36 -9.84
CA LEU A 342 -34.20 10.80 -9.61
C LEU A 342 -32.84 11.49 -9.79
N PRO A 343 -32.80 12.76 -10.23
CA PRO A 343 -31.56 13.53 -10.18
C PRO A 343 -31.10 13.71 -8.72
N PRO A 344 -29.78 13.87 -8.48
CA PRO A 344 -29.27 14.08 -7.12
C PRO A 344 -29.84 15.39 -6.54
N PRO A 345 -30.60 15.33 -5.42
CA PRO A 345 -31.19 16.52 -4.82
C PRO A 345 -30.19 17.34 -4.01
N THR A 346 -30.57 18.54 -3.61
CA THR A 346 -29.72 19.34 -2.71
C THR A 346 -29.66 18.73 -1.29
N PRO A 347 -28.66 19.08 -0.47
CA PRO A 347 -28.59 18.60 0.90
C PRO A 347 -29.82 18.91 1.74
N LYS A 348 -30.54 20.01 1.44
CA LYS A 348 -31.76 20.39 2.17
C LYS A 348 -32.94 19.49 1.79
N GLU A 349 -33.07 19.15 0.52
CA GLU A 349 -34.19 18.37 -0.02
C GLU A 349 -34.00 16.86 0.16
N THR A 350 -32.75 16.40 0.31
CA THR A 350 -32.43 14.96 0.38
C THR A 350 -33.23 14.22 1.46
N PRO A 351 -33.32 14.70 2.72
CA PRO A 351 -34.09 14.00 3.75
C PRO A 351 -35.59 13.92 3.45
N GLU A 352 -36.16 14.99 2.88
CA GLU A 352 -37.58 15.05 2.52
C GLU A 352 -37.91 14.03 1.43
N LEU A 353 -37.11 13.99 0.36
CA LEU A 353 -37.28 13.04 -0.73
C LEU A 353 -37.08 11.58 -0.29
N LEU A 354 -36.08 11.30 0.55
CA LEU A 354 -35.91 9.97 1.14
C LEU A 354 -37.16 9.54 1.90
N ARG A 355 -37.77 10.46 2.66
CA ARG A 355 -38.97 10.20 3.45
C ARG A 355 -40.18 9.96 2.56
N ASP A 356 -40.41 10.81 1.57
CA ASP A 356 -41.58 10.67 0.69
C ASP A 356 -41.52 9.42 -0.17
N ILE A 357 -40.34 9.06 -0.66
CA ILE A 357 -40.18 7.91 -1.56
C ILE A 357 -40.00 6.63 -0.77
N PHE A 358 -38.92 6.50 0.00
CA PHE A 358 -38.57 5.22 0.59
C PHE A 358 -39.29 4.91 1.90
N VAL A 359 -39.79 5.93 2.63
CA VAL A 359 -40.56 5.69 3.86
C VAL A 359 -42.06 5.62 3.58
N LYS A 360 -42.63 6.59 2.84
CA LYS A 360 -44.08 6.68 2.63
C LYS A 360 -44.57 5.86 1.43
N LYS A 361 -43.96 6.05 0.25
CA LYS A 361 -44.42 5.44 -1.01
C LYS A 361 -44.03 3.97 -1.10
N GLU A 362 -42.73 3.68 -1.09
CA GLU A 362 -42.18 2.33 -1.28
C GLU A 362 -42.08 1.53 0.03
N LYS A 363 -42.05 2.21 1.19
CA LYS A 363 -41.94 1.59 2.53
C LYS A 363 -40.71 0.67 2.69
N LEU A 364 -39.63 1.00 2.00
CA LEU A 364 -38.35 0.30 2.02
C LEU A 364 -37.36 0.85 3.05
N LEU A 365 -37.67 1.96 3.72
CA LEU A 365 -36.80 2.60 4.71
C LEU A 365 -37.61 3.06 5.94
N GLU A 366 -37.01 2.97 7.13
CA GLU A 366 -37.60 3.42 8.38
C GLU A 366 -37.26 4.90 8.65
N ASP A 367 -38.22 5.65 9.20
CA ASP A 367 -38.08 7.11 9.47
C ASP A 367 -36.90 7.45 10.40
N GLU A 368 -36.51 6.51 11.27
CA GLU A 368 -35.35 6.70 12.18
C GLU A 368 -34.05 6.98 11.42
N TYR A 369 -33.87 6.41 10.23
CA TYR A 369 -32.67 6.61 9.42
C TYR A 369 -32.66 8.00 8.79
N VAL A 370 -33.82 8.50 8.35
CA VAL A 370 -33.93 9.88 7.83
C VAL A 370 -33.59 10.88 8.92
N LYS A 371 -34.03 10.65 10.17
CA LYS A 371 -33.68 11.50 11.32
C LYS A 371 -32.18 11.54 11.62
N ILE A 372 -31.44 10.45 11.39
CA ILE A 372 -29.98 10.45 11.53
C ILE A 372 -29.34 11.42 10.54
N LEU A 373 -29.75 11.35 9.27
CA LEU A 373 -29.26 12.26 8.23
C LEU A 373 -29.60 13.72 8.56
N GLU A 374 -30.84 14.00 9.00
CA GLU A 374 -31.26 15.35 9.41
C GLU A 374 -30.43 15.90 10.57
N LYS A 375 -30.14 15.07 11.57
CA LYS A 375 -29.29 15.46 12.71
C LYS A 375 -27.90 15.87 12.23
N ILE A 376 -27.27 15.08 11.36
CA ILE A 376 -25.93 15.38 10.83
C ILE A 376 -25.93 16.66 9.98
N ILE A 377 -26.92 16.84 9.09
CA ILE A 377 -27.04 18.05 8.28
C ILE A 377 -27.26 19.28 9.15
N LYS A 378 -28.06 19.16 10.22
CA LYS A 378 -28.28 20.23 11.17
C LYS A 378 -26.99 20.58 11.91
N THR A 379 -26.27 19.59 12.44
CA THR A 379 -24.98 19.81 13.10
C THR A 379 -24.01 20.59 12.21
N ARG A 380 -23.87 20.20 10.93
CA ARG A 380 -23.02 20.91 9.98
C ARG A 380 -23.44 22.38 9.81
N LYS A 381 -24.73 22.64 9.59
CA LYS A 381 -25.24 24.02 9.44
C LYS A 381 -25.05 24.86 10.70
N ASP A 382 -25.30 24.28 11.87
CA ASP A 382 -25.13 24.97 13.16
C ASP A 382 -23.66 25.39 13.35
N MET A 383 -22.70 24.56 12.89
CA MET A 383 -21.27 24.87 12.89
C MET A 383 -20.85 25.87 11.80
N GLU A 384 -21.44 25.80 10.59
CA GLU A 384 -21.22 26.81 9.53
C GLU A 384 -21.65 28.21 9.99
N HIS A 385 -22.79 28.30 10.69
CA HIS A 385 -23.32 29.56 11.19
C HIS A 385 -22.58 30.08 12.43
N ASN A 386 -22.01 29.19 13.25
CA ASN A 386 -21.25 29.56 14.42
C ASN A 386 -19.85 28.91 14.40
N PRO A 387 -18.85 29.57 13.80
CA PRO A 387 -17.48 29.08 13.75
C PRO A 387 -16.80 28.87 15.12
N LYS A 388 -17.42 29.36 16.22
CA LYS A 388 -16.94 29.15 17.59
C LYS A 388 -17.61 27.94 18.27
N LEU A 389 -18.51 27.24 17.57
CA LEU A 389 -19.16 26.05 18.10
C LEU A 389 -18.21 24.85 17.99
N ASP A 390 -17.74 24.40 19.14
CA ASP A 390 -16.89 23.21 19.26
C ASP A 390 -17.73 21.97 19.55
N LEU A 391 -17.53 20.92 18.76
CA LEU A 391 -18.10 19.60 19.04
C LEU A 391 -17.33 18.93 20.17
N SER A 392 -18.05 18.36 21.13
CA SER A 392 -17.45 17.48 22.11
C SER A 392 -17.14 16.10 21.52
N GLY A 393 -16.14 15.40 22.09
CA GLY A 393 -15.86 14.03 21.68
C GLY A 393 -17.04 13.06 21.87
N LYS A 394 -17.94 13.35 22.83
CA LYS A 394 -19.16 12.56 23.05
C LYS A 394 -20.18 12.78 21.92
N GLU A 395 -20.39 14.03 21.52
CA GLU A 395 -21.28 14.34 20.40
C GLU A 395 -20.78 13.74 19.09
N LEU A 396 -19.46 13.80 18.85
CA LEU A 396 -18.84 13.14 17.70
C LEU A 396 -19.10 11.62 17.71
N ASP A 397 -18.90 10.94 18.85
CA ASP A 397 -19.15 9.50 18.98
C ASP A 397 -20.62 9.15 18.69
N ASP A 398 -21.56 9.96 19.19
CA ASP A 398 -22.99 9.79 18.91
C ASP A 398 -23.33 9.97 17.42
N LEU A 399 -22.73 10.95 16.74
CA LEU A 399 -22.88 11.14 15.29
C LEU A 399 -22.29 9.96 14.51
N MET A 400 -21.10 9.49 14.89
CA MET A 400 -20.44 8.35 14.24
C MET A 400 -21.24 7.06 14.39
N LYS A 401 -21.82 6.79 15.56
CA LYS A 401 -22.71 5.63 15.79
C LYS A 401 -23.95 5.71 14.90
N GLY A 402 -24.56 6.90 14.82
CA GLY A 402 -25.68 7.15 13.91
C GLY A 402 -25.29 6.89 12.44
N ALA A 403 -24.20 7.49 11.97
CA ALA A 403 -23.73 7.36 10.59
C ALA A 403 -23.41 5.91 10.20
N ARG A 404 -22.80 5.12 11.10
CA ARG A 404 -22.56 3.68 10.86
C ARG A 404 -23.87 2.90 10.72
N LYS A 405 -24.80 3.07 11.66
CA LYS A 405 -26.12 2.44 11.62
C LYS A 405 -26.86 2.81 10.32
N TYR A 406 -26.79 4.09 9.93
CA TYR A 406 -27.38 4.61 8.71
C TYR A 406 -26.80 3.97 7.45
N LEU A 407 -25.47 3.94 7.31
CA LEU A 407 -24.78 3.38 6.15
C LEU A 407 -25.09 1.90 5.94
N GLU A 408 -25.12 1.10 7.02
CA GLU A 408 -25.49 -0.31 6.94
C GLU A 408 -26.91 -0.49 6.39
N ARG A 409 -27.85 0.37 6.80
CA ARG A 409 -29.22 0.30 6.32
C ARG A 409 -29.38 0.77 4.88
N ILE A 410 -28.70 1.85 4.50
CA ILE A 410 -28.75 2.37 3.13
C ILE A 410 -28.17 1.35 2.15
N LYS A 411 -27.12 0.61 2.51
CA LYS A 411 -26.62 -0.50 1.65
C LYS A 411 -27.70 -1.56 1.38
N LYS A 412 -28.49 -1.94 2.39
CA LYS A 412 -29.63 -2.86 2.21
C LYS A 412 -30.71 -2.24 1.32
N LEU A 413 -30.98 -0.94 1.47
CA LEU A 413 -31.92 -0.21 0.61
C LEU A 413 -31.46 -0.24 -0.86
N PHE A 414 -30.16 -0.06 -1.13
CA PHE A 414 -29.61 -0.18 -2.50
C PHE A 414 -29.88 -1.55 -3.12
N GLU A 415 -29.66 -2.63 -2.36
CA GLU A 415 -29.94 -3.98 -2.82
C GLU A 415 -31.43 -4.19 -3.12
N GLN A 416 -32.31 -3.62 -2.29
CA GLN A 416 -33.76 -3.66 -2.48
C GLN A 416 -34.18 -2.93 -3.77
N ILE A 417 -33.68 -1.71 -3.99
CA ILE A 417 -33.99 -0.90 -5.19
C ILE A 417 -33.45 -1.59 -6.46
N GLN A 418 -32.23 -2.14 -6.42
CA GLN A 418 -31.68 -2.87 -7.57
C GLN A 418 -32.55 -4.08 -7.93
N GLN A 419 -33.04 -4.83 -6.95
CA GLN A 419 -33.92 -5.97 -7.19
C GLN A 419 -35.25 -5.57 -7.82
N GLU A 420 -35.83 -4.44 -7.43
CA GLU A 420 -37.05 -3.91 -8.06
C GLU A 420 -36.80 -3.46 -9.51
N ASN A 421 -35.76 -2.66 -9.75
CA ASN A 421 -35.38 -2.23 -11.10
C ASN A 421 -35.09 -3.42 -12.03
N GLU A 422 -34.45 -4.48 -11.51
CA GLU A 422 -34.20 -5.70 -12.27
C GLU A 422 -35.48 -6.44 -12.64
N LYS A 423 -36.46 -6.49 -11.74
CA LYS A 423 -37.77 -7.07 -12.02
C LYS A 423 -38.51 -6.28 -13.09
N ASP A 424 -38.51 -4.95 -13.00
CA ASP A 424 -39.15 -4.07 -13.98
C ASP A 424 -38.52 -4.23 -15.38
N SER A 425 -37.21 -4.48 -15.46
CA SER A 425 -36.53 -4.72 -16.73
C SER A 425 -37.06 -5.93 -17.49
N VAL A 426 -37.59 -6.96 -16.80
CA VAL A 426 -38.14 -8.16 -17.45
C VAL A 426 -39.38 -7.85 -18.29
N ALA A 427 -40.26 -6.96 -17.81
CA ALA A 427 -41.45 -6.54 -18.54
C ALA A 427 -41.08 -5.84 -19.85
N LYS A 428 -40.11 -4.90 -19.79
CA LYS A 428 -39.60 -4.20 -20.96
C LYS A 428 -38.91 -5.14 -21.96
N VAL A 429 -38.08 -6.06 -21.47
CA VAL A 429 -37.42 -7.07 -22.31
C VAL A 429 -38.45 -7.97 -23.01
N TYR A 430 -39.56 -8.30 -22.37
CA TYR A 430 -40.64 -9.06 -23.00
C TYR A 430 -41.30 -8.28 -24.15
N GLU A 431 -41.53 -6.98 -23.98
CA GLU A 431 -42.09 -6.11 -25.04
C GLU A 431 -41.14 -5.99 -26.24
N ASP A 432 -39.85 -5.74 -26.01
CA ASP A 432 -38.83 -5.64 -27.07
C ASP A 432 -38.72 -6.95 -27.89
N VAL A 433 -38.82 -8.10 -27.21
CA VAL A 433 -38.82 -9.43 -27.86
C VAL A 433 -40.09 -9.64 -28.66
N LEU A 434 -41.27 -9.26 -28.14
CA LEU A 434 -42.53 -9.35 -28.87
C LEU A 434 -42.50 -8.52 -30.15
N ASP A 435 -42.01 -7.28 -30.09
CA ASP A 435 -41.89 -6.42 -31.27
C ASP A 435 -40.95 -7.03 -32.32
N SER A 436 -39.82 -7.56 -31.88
CA SER A 436 -38.88 -8.26 -32.77
C SER A 436 -39.50 -9.50 -33.43
N MET A 437 -40.33 -10.25 -32.70
CA MET A 437 -41.10 -11.37 -33.24
C MET A 437 -42.15 -10.91 -34.26
N ARG A 438 -42.85 -9.80 -34.00
CA ARG A 438 -43.79 -9.21 -34.97
C ARG A 438 -43.08 -8.83 -36.26
N ASP A 439 -41.94 -8.17 -36.17
CA ASP A 439 -41.18 -7.75 -37.35
C ASP A 439 -40.64 -8.93 -38.16
N ALA A 440 -40.22 -10.01 -37.50
CA ALA A 440 -39.87 -11.25 -38.17
C ALA A 440 -41.07 -11.88 -38.89
N LEU A 441 -42.27 -11.83 -38.31
CA LEU A 441 -43.48 -12.37 -38.92
C LEU A 441 -44.00 -11.53 -40.09
N LYS A 442 -43.85 -10.20 -40.05
CA LYS A 442 -44.17 -9.31 -41.19
C LYS A 442 -43.35 -9.68 -42.44
N LEU A 443 -42.07 -10.01 -42.27
CA LEU A 443 -41.21 -10.47 -43.37
C LEU A 443 -41.63 -11.83 -43.95
N ASP A 444 -42.49 -12.57 -43.25
CA ASP A 444 -43.08 -13.82 -43.74
C ASP A 444 -44.50 -13.63 -44.29
N GLY A 445 -44.88 -12.38 -44.59
CA GLY A 445 -46.18 -12.03 -45.19
C GLY A 445 -47.35 -12.00 -44.19
N ILE A 446 -47.08 -12.01 -42.88
CA ILE A 446 -48.12 -11.94 -41.86
C ILE A 446 -48.25 -10.51 -41.34
N GLU A 447 -49.32 -9.83 -41.76
CA GLU A 447 -49.65 -8.47 -41.31
C GLU A 447 -50.72 -8.48 -40.20
N ASN A 448 -50.87 -7.33 -39.50
CA ASN A 448 -51.90 -7.08 -38.48
C ASN A 448 -51.99 -8.15 -37.38
N ILE A 449 -50.87 -8.39 -36.69
CA ILE A 449 -50.76 -9.40 -35.62
C ILE A 449 -51.14 -8.79 -34.28
N LYS A 450 -52.18 -9.34 -33.63
CA LYS A 450 -52.52 -9.04 -32.24
C LYS A 450 -51.51 -9.70 -31.29
N ASP A 451 -51.26 -9.08 -30.15
CA ASP A 451 -50.31 -9.52 -29.11
C ASP A 451 -50.50 -10.98 -28.71
N GLU A 452 -51.76 -11.38 -28.51
CA GLU A 452 -52.18 -12.72 -28.10
C GLU A 452 -51.82 -13.79 -29.15
N ASP A 453 -51.74 -13.40 -30.43
CA ASP A 453 -51.48 -14.31 -31.54
C ASP A 453 -50.00 -14.42 -31.89
N VAL A 454 -49.13 -13.53 -31.37
CA VAL A 454 -47.71 -13.44 -31.75
C VAL A 454 -46.99 -14.77 -31.49
N GLU A 455 -47.17 -15.37 -30.29
CA GLU A 455 -46.51 -16.63 -29.95
C GLU A 455 -46.93 -17.76 -30.90
N MET A 456 -48.23 -17.89 -31.14
CA MET A 456 -48.80 -18.97 -31.95
C MET A 456 -48.33 -18.86 -33.41
N LYS A 457 -48.39 -17.66 -33.99
CA LYS A 457 -47.93 -17.41 -35.36
C LYS A 457 -46.42 -17.57 -35.49
N PHE A 458 -45.64 -17.10 -34.50
CA PHE A 458 -44.18 -17.31 -34.47
C PHE A 458 -43.82 -18.80 -34.48
N LYS A 459 -44.49 -19.60 -33.66
CA LYS A 459 -44.30 -21.05 -33.64
C LYS A 459 -44.66 -21.71 -34.97
N ASN A 460 -45.82 -21.40 -35.54
CA ASN A 460 -46.32 -22.10 -36.73
C ASN A 460 -45.53 -21.71 -37.99
N ASN A 461 -45.21 -20.42 -38.16
CA ASN A 461 -44.66 -19.91 -39.41
C ASN A 461 -43.13 -19.88 -39.45
N LEU A 462 -42.46 -19.69 -38.32
CA LEU A 462 -41.00 -19.55 -38.27
C LEU A 462 -40.29 -20.74 -37.63
N ILE A 463 -40.91 -21.39 -36.64
CA ILE A 463 -40.26 -22.51 -35.94
C ILE A 463 -40.59 -23.85 -36.58
N THR A 464 -41.87 -24.14 -36.80
CA THR A 464 -42.32 -25.43 -37.37
C THR A 464 -41.84 -25.62 -38.81
N THR A 465 -41.66 -24.52 -39.54
CA THR A 465 -41.07 -24.49 -40.90
C THR A 465 -39.53 -24.58 -40.90
N GLY A 466 -38.89 -24.67 -39.73
CA GLY A 466 -37.44 -24.81 -39.59
C GLY A 466 -36.63 -23.53 -39.84
N LYS A 467 -37.28 -22.36 -40.00
CA LYS A 467 -36.58 -21.08 -40.24
C LYS A 467 -35.83 -20.58 -39.00
N ILE A 468 -36.37 -20.87 -37.81
CA ILE A 468 -35.80 -20.57 -36.49
C ILE A 468 -35.83 -21.85 -35.63
N SER A 469 -34.79 -22.06 -34.81
CA SER A 469 -34.69 -23.27 -33.98
C SER A 469 -35.78 -23.34 -32.89
N GLN A 470 -36.19 -24.57 -32.53
CA GLN A 470 -37.11 -24.83 -31.40
C GLN A 470 -36.63 -24.25 -30.06
N LYS A 471 -35.32 -24.06 -29.89
CA LYS A 471 -34.74 -23.43 -28.69
C LYS A 471 -35.29 -22.02 -28.47
N ALA A 472 -35.58 -21.28 -29.54
CA ALA A 472 -36.16 -19.94 -29.46
C ALA A 472 -37.54 -19.94 -28.76
N LEU A 473 -38.41 -20.91 -29.08
CA LEU A 473 -39.72 -21.02 -28.43
C LEU A 473 -39.59 -21.28 -26.93
N ARG A 474 -38.65 -22.15 -26.55
CA ARG A 474 -38.41 -22.46 -25.13
C ARG A 474 -38.00 -21.20 -24.36
N ILE A 475 -37.04 -20.44 -24.90
CA ILE A 475 -36.56 -19.21 -24.26
C ILE A 475 -37.70 -18.19 -24.15
N PHE A 476 -38.51 -18.03 -25.21
CA PHE A 476 -39.67 -17.13 -25.19
C PHE A 476 -40.70 -17.53 -24.13
N LYS A 477 -41.02 -18.82 -24.01
CA LYS A 477 -41.95 -19.31 -22.98
C LYS A 477 -41.44 -19.07 -21.57
N GLU A 478 -40.14 -19.23 -21.34
CA GLU A 478 -39.52 -18.93 -20.06
C GLU A 478 -39.57 -17.42 -19.75
N LEU A 479 -39.34 -16.56 -20.74
CA LEU A 479 -39.52 -15.11 -20.62
C LEU A 479 -40.98 -14.73 -20.35
N SER A 480 -41.94 -15.36 -21.03
CA SER A 480 -43.37 -15.12 -20.83
C SER A 480 -43.83 -15.57 -19.44
N LYS A 481 -43.28 -16.68 -18.93
CA LYS A 481 -43.50 -17.11 -17.54
C LYS A 481 -42.93 -16.08 -16.56
N ALA A 482 -41.71 -15.60 -16.79
CA ALA A 482 -41.09 -14.59 -15.94
C ALA A 482 -41.88 -13.27 -15.92
N LYS A 483 -42.46 -12.83 -17.05
CA LYS A 483 -43.38 -11.68 -17.09
C LYS A 483 -44.66 -11.95 -16.29
N ALA A 484 -45.28 -13.12 -16.44
CA ALA A 484 -46.48 -13.45 -15.68
C ALA A 484 -46.21 -13.55 -14.16
N ASP A 485 -45.04 -14.06 -13.78
CA ASP A 485 -44.59 -14.10 -12.39
C ASP A 485 -44.25 -12.69 -11.87
N TYR A 486 -43.77 -11.78 -12.73
CA TYR A 486 -43.58 -10.36 -12.41
C TYR A 486 -44.92 -9.67 -12.10
N GLU A 487 -45.92 -9.79 -12.97
CA GLU A 487 -47.26 -9.20 -12.77
C GLU A 487 -47.95 -9.71 -11.50
N LYS A 488 -47.60 -10.92 -11.05
CA LYS A 488 -48.10 -11.53 -9.81
C LYS A 488 -47.23 -11.26 -8.58
N ASN A 489 -46.18 -10.44 -8.69
CA ASN A 489 -45.17 -10.21 -7.64
C ASN A 489 -44.50 -11.49 -7.12
N LYS A 490 -44.37 -12.52 -7.96
CA LYS A 490 -43.76 -13.83 -7.66
C LYS A 490 -42.44 -14.07 -8.39
N LEU A 491 -41.97 -13.13 -9.21
CA LEU A 491 -40.73 -13.25 -9.98
C LEU A 491 -39.51 -13.41 -9.06
N THR A 492 -38.76 -14.49 -9.26
CA THR A 492 -37.57 -14.82 -8.46
C THR A 492 -36.28 -14.32 -9.11
N LYS A 493 -35.23 -14.12 -8.31
CA LYS A 493 -33.90 -13.72 -8.81
C LYS A 493 -33.31 -14.72 -9.80
N ALA A 494 -33.49 -16.03 -9.55
CA ALA A 494 -33.02 -17.08 -10.43
C ALA A 494 -33.69 -17.02 -11.82
N GLU A 495 -34.98 -16.64 -11.87
CA GLU A 495 -35.69 -16.45 -13.14
C GLU A 495 -35.16 -15.22 -13.89
N VAL A 496 -34.93 -14.10 -13.19
CA VAL A 496 -34.34 -12.89 -13.79
C VAL A 496 -32.97 -13.16 -14.39
N GLU A 497 -32.06 -13.81 -13.65
CA GLU A 497 -30.72 -14.14 -14.14
C GLU A 497 -30.77 -15.09 -15.35
N LYS A 498 -31.68 -16.05 -15.32
CA LYS A 498 -31.88 -16.97 -16.45
C LYS A 498 -32.37 -16.23 -17.69
N VAL A 499 -33.35 -15.33 -17.54
CA VAL A 499 -33.86 -14.46 -18.61
C VAL A 499 -32.73 -13.60 -19.19
N LYS A 500 -31.95 -12.91 -18.36
CA LYS A 500 -30.81 -12.09 -18.80
C LYS A 500 -29.78 -12.89 -19.61
N ARG A 501 -29.55 -14.14 -19.25
CA ARG A 501 -28.58 -15.02 -19.94
C ARG A 501 -29.11 -15.56 -21.27
N GLU A 502 -30.40 -15.87 -21.36
CA GLU A 502 -30.97 -16.62 -22.48
C GLU A 502 -31.63 -15.73 -23.54
N VAL A 503 -32.25 -14.62 -23.16
CA VAL A 503 -32.91 -13.70 -24.11
C VAL A 503 -31.98 -13.16 -25.20
N PRO A 504 -30.70 -12.82 -24.94
CA PRO A 504 -29.79 -12.42 -26.02
C PRO A 504 -29.65 -13.48 -27.12
N GLN A 505 -29.77 -14.77 -26.79
CA GLN A 505 -29.74 -15.86 -27.78
C GLN A 505 -31.02 -15.91 -28.61
N LEU A 506 -32.18 -15.66 -27.98
CA LEU A 506 -33.47 -15.54 -28.68
C LEU A 506 -33.45 -14.34 -29.64
N MET A 507 -33.03 -13.18 -29.15
CA MET A 507 -32.90 -11.96 -29.97
C MET A 507 -31.97 -12.17 -31.16
N ARG A 508 -30.82 -12.80 -30.95
CA ARG A 508 -29.90 -13.15 -32.05
C ARG A 508 -30.56 -14.07 -33.07
N ALA A 509 -31.28 -15.11 -32.64
CA ALA A 509 -31.96 -16.03 -33.54
C ALA A 509 -33.05 -15.34 -34.38
N ILE A 510 -33.79 -14.41 -33.78
CA ILE A 510 -34.79 -13.58 -34.49
C ILE A 510 -34.08 -12.66 -35.50
N MET A 511 -33.05 -11.94 -35.07
CA MET A 511 -32.32 -11.00 -35.93
C MET A 511 -31.60 -11.69 -37.09
N ASP A 512 -31.00 -12.86 -36.86
CA ASP A 512 -30.38 -13.66 -37.93
C ASP A 512 -31.41 -14.11 -38.98
N TYR A 513 -32.64 -14.40 -38.56
CA TYR A 513 -33.74 -14.66 -39.50
C TYR A 513 -34.15 -13.40 -40.25
N VAL A 514 -34.41 -12.30 -39.54
CA VAL A 514 -34.78 -10.99 -40.13
C VAL A 514 -33.75 -10.56 -41.19
N ASN A 515 -32.46 -10.65 -40.86
CA ASN A 515 -31.37 -10.30 -41.76
C ASN A 515 -31.29 -11.22 -42.98
N ARG A 516 -31.47 -12.54 -42.81
CA ARG A 516 -31.50 -13.49 -43.94
C ARG A 516 -32.70 -13.28 -44.84
N ALA A 517 -33.88 -13.03 -44.26
CA ALA A 517 -35.11 -12.76 -45.01
C ALA A 517 -35.00 -11.45 -45.80
N ARG A 518 -34.55 -10.36 -45.17
CA ARG A 518 -34.25 -9.10 -45.86
C ARG A 518 -33.20 -9.27 -46.96
N GLY A 519 -32.13 -10.01 -46.69
CA GLY A 519 -31.09 -10.29 -47.67
C GLY A 519 -31.62 -10.97 -48.95
N LYS A 520 -32.56 -11.91 -48.81
CA LYS A 520 -33.24 -12.54 -49.95
C LYS A 520 -34.09 -11.56 -50.74
N GLU A 521 -34.88 -10.72 -50.07
CA GLU A 521 -35.70 -9.72 -50.76
C GLU A 521 -34.82 -8.67 -51.48
N ILE A 522 -33.71 -8.24 -50.88
CA ILE A 522 -32.72 -7.37 -51.53
C ILE A 522 -32.09 -8.06 -52.75
N ALA A 523 -31.80 -9.37 -52.68
CA ALA A 523 -31.23 -10.08 -53.81
C ALA A 523 -32.17 -10.08 -55.03
N LYS A 524 -33.49 -10.19 -54.82
CA LYS A 524 -34.50 -10.10 -55.90
C LYS A 524 -34.54 -8.75 -56.60
N THR A 525 -34.04 -7.69 -55.96
CA THR A 525 -33.99 -6.36 -56.56
C THR A 525 -32.74 -6.09 -57.40
N LYS A 526 -31.80 -7.04 -57.41
CA LYS A 526 -30.52 -6.91 -58.09
C LYS A 526 -30.55 -7.57 -59.46
N ILE A 527 -30.16 -6.81 -60.47
CA ILE A 527 -29.85 -7.30 -61.81
C ILE A 527 -28.33 -7.39 -61.91
N ARG A 528 -27.81 -8.59 -62.20
CA ARG A 528 -26.38 -8.77 -62.47
C ARG A 528 -26.16 -8.90 -63.96
N ILE A 529 -25.23 -8.14 -64.50
CA ILE A 529 -24.90 -8.15 -65.93
C ILE A 529 -23.43 -8.54 -66.09
N LYS A 530 -23.15 -9.49 -66.97
CA LYS A 530 -21.79 -9.81 -67.42
C LYS A 530 -21.56 -9.11 -68.75
N HIS A 531 -20.47 -8.34 -68.85
CA HIS A 531 -20.06 -7.62 -70.05
C HIS A 531 -18.54 -7.76 -70.24
N GLY A 532 -18.13 -8.44 -71.32
CA GLY A 532 -16.74 -8.89 -71.46
C GLY A 532 -16.31 -9.75 -70.26
N ASP A 533 -15.19 -9.37 -69.63
CA ASP A 533 -14.65 -10.01 -68.42
C ASP A 533 -15.11 -9.38 -67.10
N LYS A 534 -16.08 -8.44 -67.15
CA LYS A 534 -16.54 -7.67 -65.98
C LYS A 534 -17.98 -8.00 -65.60
N PHE A 535 -18.29 -7.79 -64.32
CA PHE A 535 -19.62 -7.98 -63.77
C PHE A 535 -20.16 -6.67 -63.21
N ALA A 536 -21.31 -6.22 -63.72
CA ALA A 536 -22.04 -5.08 -63.21
C ALA A 536 -23.24 -5.53 -62.35
N GLU A 537 -23.64 -4.69 -61.39
CA GLU A 537 -24.81 -4.91 -60.55
C GLU A 537 -25.69 -3.65 -60.53
N VAL A 538 -26.98 -3.83 -60.79
CA VAL A 538 -27.99 -2.77 -60.72
C VAL A 538 -29.02 -3.15 -59.67
N THR A 539 -29.07 -2.40 -58.57
CA THR A 539 -30.04 -2.60 -57.48
C THR A 539 -31.23 -1.65 -57.66
N LEU A 540 -32.42 -2.21 -57.85
CA LEU A 540 -33.66 -1.46 -58.08
C LEU A 540 -34.41 -1.24 -56.75
N LEU A 541 -34.51 0.00 -56.29
CA LEU A 541 -35.19 0.36 -55.04
C LEU A 541 -36.23 1.44 -55.32
N GLY A 542 -37.50 1.04 -55.43
CA GLY A 542 -38.61 1.97 -55.69
C GLY A 542 -38.43 2.73 -57.01
N ASP A 543 -38.27 4.05 -56.94
CA ASP A 543 -38.03 4.94 -58.09
C ASP A 543 -36.54 5.23 -58.33
N LYS A 544 -35.62 4.50 -57.68
CA LYS A 544 -34.17 4.66 -57.80
C LYS A 544 -33.49 3.37 -58.26
N ALA A 545 -32.46 3.51 -59.10
CA ALA A 545 -31.56 2.44 -59.49
C ALA A 545 -30.13 2.79 -59.05
N PHE A 546 -29.50 1.89 -58.28
CA PHE A 546 -28.09 2.01 -57.92
C PHE A 546 -27.26 1.10 -58.84
N ILE A 547 -26.27 1.66 -59.52
CA ILE A 547 -25.50 0.99 -60.57
C ILE A 547 -24.04 0.91 -60.14
N VAL A 548 -23.47 -0.29 -60.21
CA VAL A 548 -22.03 -0.57 -60.06
C VAL A 548 -21.58 -1.25 -61.35
N ASP A 549 -20.74 -0.57 -62.14
CA ASP A 549 -20.34 -1.04 -63.47
C ASP A 549 -19.32 -2.21 -63.42
N ASP A 550 -18.60 -2.34 -62.30
CA ASP A 550 -17.61 -3.39 -62.05
C ASP A 550 -17.57 -3.73 -60.54
N ILE A 551 -18.19 -4.85 -60.17
CA ILE A 551 -18.29 -5.28 -58.77
C ILE A 551 -16.98 -5.86 -58.22
N ASP A 552 -16.03 -6.23 -59.09
CA ASP A 552 -14.74 -6.83 -58.74
C ASP A 552 -13.59 -5.81 -58.72
N ALA A 553 -13.86 -4.55 -59.10
CA ALA A 553 -12.90 -3.46 -59.00
C ALA A 553 -12.46 -3.20 -57.55
N LYS A 554 -11.17 -2.90 -57.34
CA LYS A 554 -10.59 -2.52 -56.02
C LYS A 554 -11.32 -1.34 -55.37
N THR A 555 -11.86 -0.43 -56.17
CA THR A 555 -12.69 0.69 -55.74
C THR A 555 -13.96 0.71 -56.57
N LYS A 556 -15.08 0.34 -55.94
CA LYS A 556 -16.39 0.27 -56.60
C LYS A 556 -16.95 1.68 -56.80
N GLU A 557 -17.14 2.08 -58.05
CA GLU A 557 -17.86 3.32 -58.35
C GLU A 557 -19.36 3.05 -58.33
N ILE A 558 -20.06 3.71 -57.41
CA ILE A 558 -21.52 3.60 -57.28
C ILE A 558 -22.16 4.82 -57.94
N LYS A 559 -23.17 4.58 -58.77
CA LYS A 559 -24.01 5.62 -59.36
C LYS A 559 -25.44 5.43 -58.91
N VAL A 560 -26.19 6.53 -58.75
CA VAL A 560 -27.63 6.51 -58.50
C VAL A 560 -28.34 7.18 -59.66
N ALA A 561 -29.45 6.61 -60.08
CA ALA A 561 -30.27 7.09 -61.17
C ALA A 561 -31.75 6.97 -60.82
N LYS A 562 -32.60 7.75 -61.50
CA LYS A 562 -34.06 7.70 -61.32
C LYS A 562 -34.68 6.72 -62.32
N ILE A 563 -35.61 5.91 -61.84
CA ILE A 563 -36.45 5.03 -62.66
C ILE A 563 -37.73 5.80 -63.02
N ASN A 564 -37.96 6.04 -64.30
CA ASN A 564 -39.13 6.75 -64.81
C ASN A 564 -40.37 5.84 -64.84
N LYS A 565 -41.56 6.42 -65.04
CA LYS A 565 -42.83 5.66 -65.05
C LYS A 565 -42.88 4.59 -66.15
N ASP A 566 -42.20 4.80 -67.27
CA ASP A 566 -42.07 3.85 -68.38
C ASP A 566 -41.04 2.74 -68.10
N GLY A 567 -40.21 2.91 -67.07
CA GLY A 567 -39.12 2.01 -66.68
C GLY A 567 -37.74 2.51 -67.07
N SER A 568 -37.59 3.54 -67.90
CA SER A 568 -36.28 4.03 -68.33
C SER A 568 -35.47 4.62 -67.16
N ILE A 569 -34.14 4.55 -67.25
CA ILE A 569 -33.21 5.11 -66.26
C ILE A 569 -32.72 6.49 -66.73
N SER A 570 -32.84 7.51 -65.89
CA SER A 570 -32.37 8.87 -66.20
C SER A 570 -31.69 9.57 -65.03
N GLY A 571 -30.88 10.59 -65.35
CA GLY A 571 -30.31 11.51 -64.35
C GLY A 571 -29.23 10.88 -63.45
N GLU A 572 -28.31 10.11 -64.03
CA GLU A 572 -27.23 9.44 -63.31
C GLU A 572 -26.30 10.42 -62.57
N LYS A 573 -26.01 10.13 -61.30
CA LYS A 573 -25.04 10.87 -60.47
C LYS A 573 -24.17 9.90 -59.69
N LYS A 574 -22.95 10.32 -59.33
CA LYS A 574 -22.11 9.57 -58.39
C LYS A 574 -22.82 9.46 -57.04
N ALA A 575 -22.76 8.28 -56.45
CA ALA A 575 -23.29 7.98 -55.13
C ALA A 575 -22.21 7.34 -54.25
N THR A 576 -22.42 7.41 -52.94
CA THR A 576 -21.54 6.80 -51.94
C THR A 576 -22.08 5.47 -51.43
N LEU A 577 -21.21 4.65 -50.83
CA LEU A 577 -21.63 3.41 -50.19
C LEU A 577 -22.65 3.67 -49.06
N ALA A 578 -22.46 4.74 -48.30
CA ALA A 578 -23.36 5.13 -47.22
C ALA A 578 -24.77 5.49 -47.74
N GLU A 579 -24.88 6.12 -48.93
CA GLU A 579 -26.18 6.41 -49.56
C GLU A 579 -26.90 5.14 -50.01
N LEU A 580 -26.16 4.16 -50.52
CA LEU A 580 -26.71 2.84 -50.89
C LEU A 580 -27.18 2.07 -49.64
N GLU A 581 -26.35 2.01 -48.59
CA GLU A 581 -26.70 1.37 -47.33
C GLU A 581 -27.93 2.00 -46.69
N LYS A 582 -28.00 3.34 -46.67
CA LYS A 582 -29.17 4.07 -46.18
C LYS A 582 -30.42 3.75 -47.00
N ALA A 583 -30.33 3.71 -48.32
CA ALA A 583 -31.46 3.34 -49.18
C ALA A 583 -31.95 1.90 -48.95
N LEU A 584 -31.04 0.96 -48.67
CA LEU A 584 -31.37 -0.43 -48.36
C LEU A 584 -32.05 -0.60 -46.99
N VAL A 585 -31.83 0.33 -46.06
CA VAL A 585 -32.46 0.33 -44.72
C VAL A 585 -33.80 1.07 -44.73
N ASP A 586 -33.88 2.23 -45.39
CA ASP A 586 -35.02 3.15 -45.31
C ASP A 586 -36.16 2.80 -46.29
N MET A 587 -35.85 2.16 -47.43
CA MET A 587 -36.87 1.88 -48.46
C MET A 587 -37.54 0.53 -48.23
N LYS A 588 -38.87 0.49 -48.28
CA LYS A 588 -39.64 -0.77 -48.33
C LYS A 588 -39.22 -1.54 -49.57
N ILE A 589 -38.56 -2.69 -49.37
CA ILE A 589 -38.20 -3.60 -50.45
C ILE A 589 -39.51 -4.13 -51.05
N PRO A 590 -39.78 -3.90 -52.35
CA PRO A 590 -41.03 -4.35 -52.95
C PRO A 590 -41.08 -5.88 -52.98
N GLU A 591 -42.21 -6.48 -52.58
CA GLU A 591 -42.42 -7.95 -52.58
C GLU A 591 -42.24 -8.57 -53.98
N LYS A 592 -42.48 -7.78 -55.03
CA LYS A 592 -42.29 -8.15 -56.44
C LYS A 592 -41.68 -7.00 -57.20
N VAL A 593 -40.49 -7.21 -57.77
CA VAL A 593 -39.86 -6.27 -58.69
C VAL A 593 -40.25 -6.65 -60.12
N PHE A 594 -41.00 -5.79 -60.79
CA PHE A 594 -41.31 -5.93 -62.22
C PHE A 594 -40.32 -5.10 -63.02
N ILE A 595 -39.50 -5.76 -63.83
CA ILE A 595 -38.55 -5.10 -64.73
C ILE A 595 -39.27 -4.81 -66.05
N LYS A 596 -39.43 -3.54 -66.40
CA LYS A 596 -40.01 -3.13 -67.68
C LYS A 596 -38.96 -3.19 -68.78
N GLN A 597 -39.40 -3.47 -70.00
CA GLN A 597 -38.53 -3.58 -71.19
C GLN A 597 -37.52 -2.41 -71.35
N PRO A 598 -37.88 -1.13 -71.10
CA PRO A 598 -36.93 -0.03 -71.26
C PRO A 598 -35.68 -0.12 -70.38
N ILE A 599 -35.75 -0.77 -69.20
CA ILE A 599 -34.55 -1.03 -68.38
C ILE A 599 -33.56 -1.90 -69.15
N PHE A 600 -34.04 -2.95 -69.82
CA PHE A 600 -33.16 -3.83 -70.60
C PHE A 600 -32.56 -3.11 -71.81
N ASP A 601 -33.32 -2.20 -72.44
CA ASP A 601 -32.82 -1.39 -73.54
C ASP A 601 -31.72 -0.41 -73.08
N ASP A 602 -31.90 0.21 -71.91
CA ASP A 602 -30.89 1.09 -71.29
C ASP A 602 -29.64 0.30 -70.87
N LEU A 603 -29.80 -0.90 -70.30
CA LEU A 603 -28.69 -1.78 -69.97
C LEU A 603 -27.93 -2.25 -71.23
N LYS A 604 -28.65 -2.60 -72.30
CA LYS A 604 -28.08 -2.99 -73.60
C LYS A 604 -27.30 -1.84 -74.24
N LYS A 605 -27.82 -0.60 -74.14
CA LYS A 605 -27.12 0.59 -74.60
C LYS A 605 -25.84 0.86 -73.79
N ARG A 606 -25.87 0.57 -72.48
CA ARG A 606 -24.74 0.79 -71.57
C ARG A 606 -23.63 -0.25 -71.69
N TYR A 607 -23.98 -1.53 -71.76
CA TYR A 607 -23.03 -2.65 -71.66
C TYR A 607 -22.84 -3.41 -72.98
N GLY A 608 -23.56 -3.05 -74.05
CA GLY A 608 -23.46 -3.66 -75.37
C GLY A 608 -24.47 -4.78 -75.63
N SER A 609 -24.65 -5.14 -76.92
CA SER A 609 -25.62 -6.14 -77.38
C SER A 609 -25.29 -7.57 -76.94
N GLU A 610 -24.02 -7.85 -76.65
CA GLU A 610 -23.52 -9.17 -76.24
C GLU A 610 -23.53 -9.38 -74.72
N SER A 611 -24.15 -8.48 -73.95
CA SER A 611 -24.19 -8.58 -72.49
C SER A 611 -25.15 -9.68 -72.02
N GLU A 612 -24.73 -10.45 -71.02
CA GLU A 612 -25.53 -11.51 -70.42
C GLU A 612 -26.15 -11.02 -69.10
N VAL A 613 -27.45 -11.24 -68.89
CA VAL A 613 -28.13 -10.88 -67.63
C VAL A 613 -28.37 -12.12 -66.79
N LEU A 614 -27.82 -12.13 -65.58
CA LEU A 614 -28.08 -13.16 -64.57
C LEU A 614 -29.32 -12.79 -63.76
N ILE A 615 -30.35 -13.61 -63.89
CA ILE A 615 -31.56 -13.54 -63.06
C ILE A 615 -31.36 -14.48 -61.87
N THR A 616 -31.34 -13.93 -60.66
CA THR A 616 -31.22 -14.70 -59.42
C THR A 616 -32.61 -14.77 -58.78
N PHE A 617 -33.14 -15.98 -58.54
CA PHE A 617 -34.46 -16.20 -57.92
C PHE A 617 -34.36 -16.40 -56.40
#